data_AF-K0TF77-F1
#
_entry.id   AF-K0TF77-F1
#
_cell.length_a   1.000
_cell.length_b   1.000
_cell.length_c   1.000
_cell.angle_alpha   90.00
_cell.angle_beta   90.00
_cell.angle_gamma   90.00
#
_symmetry.space_group_name_H-M   'P 1'
#
loop_
_entity.id
_entity.type
_entity.pdbx_description
1 polymer ?
#
loop_
_entity_poly.entity_id
_entity_poly.type
_entity_poly.pdbx_seq_one_letter_code
_entity_poly.pdbx_strand_id
1 'polypeptide(L)'
;EAPAKKAPVKEAPAKKAPAKKAPAKKAPCDEKPRARKVSESPEPKTKRSRRSTTKKIRYHSDADNEDWSDWSTNENVGCSDIPTLWGVDEHISASLFEAILAEGYAGVEVIALAYSSRSAEEVLVEAANSAGLSVIFQIHTSGGYIDEETGEYVYIDSYDVQVDILNQLHSGGFINVHAGVDAWCLDESIDFLQRASTIIDVCKYNVVIETHRQRLFHSPFTTRELLSHPKVKELANIKLNADLSHWFVSCERIFDPSTKRDRGWWPSLLGDLLAPRCEYIHCRFGFAQGPQMADPSIKECEQDVYLQLRNWVVLWKSQIDRGDDECWCCPEYGPKPYMPSLPNGEDVASLTRAVKCTKEAIQDVFDGEFNG
;
A
#
# COMPACT_ATOMS: atom_id res chain seq x y z
N GLU A 1 26.66 32.68 -60.97
CA GLU A 1 26.28 34.03 -60.51
C GLU A 1 26.29 34.09 -58.99
N ALA A 2 26.57 35.28 -58.47
CA ALA A 2 26.86 35.61 -57.08
C ALA A 2 25.65 35.48 -56.13
N PRO A 3 25.87 35.45 -54.79
CA PRO A 3 24.86 35.19 -53.78
C PRO A 3 24.20 36.47 -53.25
N ALA A 4 22.98 36.36 -52.74
CA ALA A 4 22.32 37.40 -51.94
C ALA A 4 21.25 36.75 -51.03
N LYS A 5 20.97 37.15 -49.80
CA LYS A 5 21.53 38.10 -48.82
C LYS A 5 20.91 37.68 -47.48
N LYS A 6 21.70 37.57 -46.41
CA LYS A 6 21.19 37.45 -45.03
C LYS A 6 20.51 38.74 -44.62
N ALA A 7 19.34 38.64 -43.98
CA ALA A 7 18.70 39.72 -43.23
C ALA A 7 18.87 39.50 -41.71
N PRO A 8 18.90 40.56 -40.88
CA PRO A 8 19.51 40.52 -39.55
C PRO A 8 18.55 40.12 -38.44
N VAL A 9 19.13 39.42 -37.45
CA VAL A 9 18.56 39.13 -36.12
C VAL A 9 18.34 40.44 -35.36
N LYS A 10 17.12 40.68 -34.88
CA LYS A 10 16.84 41.74 -33.91
C LYS A 10 17.14 41.22 -32.51
N GLU A 11 18.19 41.73 -31.89
CA GLU A 11 18.42 41.64 -30.45
C GLU A 11 17.33 42.44 -29.71
N ALA A 12 16.65 41.78 -28.76
CA ALA A 12 15.81 42.43 -27.77
C ALA A 12 16.57 42.46 -26.42
N PRO A 13 16.43 43.54 -25.64
CA PRO A 13 17.40 43.90 -24.61
C PRO A 13 17.29 43.05 -23.34
N ALA A 14 18.45 42.71 -22.77
CA ALA A 14 18.61 42.13 -21.45
C ALA A 14 17.97 43.01 -20.37
N LYS A 15 16.88 42.55 -19.77
CA LYS A 15 16.34 43.13 -18.54
C LYS A 15 17.18 42.65 -17.35
N LYS A 16 17.93 43.58 -16.77
CA LYS A 16 18.65 43.43 -15.49
C LYS A 16 17.68 43.05 -14.38
N ALA A 17 17.86 41.89 -13.77
CA ALA A 17 17.26 41.55 -12.49
C ALA A 17 17.99 42.30 -11.35
N PRO A 18 17.28 42.89 -10.37
CA PRO A 18 17.91 43.54 -9.24
C PRO A 18 18.42 42.52 -8.23
N ALA A 19 19.72 42.59 -7.93
CA ALA A 19 20.37 41.87 -6.84
C ALA A 19 19.75 42.26 -5.49
N LYS A 20 19.06 41.32 -4.83
CA LYS A 20 18.72 41.45 -3.41
C LYS A 20 19.83 40.84 -2.56
N LYS A 21 20.47 41.73 -1.79
CA LYS A 21 21.49 41.46 -0.79
C LYS A 21 20.96 40.53 0.30
N ALA A 22 21.65 39.41 0.52
CA ALA A 22 21.56 38.65 1.76
C ALA A 22 22.29 39.40 2.89
N PRO A 23 21.71 39.53 4.10
CA PRO A 23 22.46 39.96 5.26
C PRO A 23 23.11 38.76 5.95
N ALA A 24 24.44 38.76 5.95
CA ALA A 24 25.27 37.94 6.82
C ALA A 24 25.02 38.30 8.29
N LYS A 25 24.76 37.30 9.14
CA LYS A 25 24.98 37.42 10.59
C LYS A 25 25.98 36.34 11.03
N LYS A 26 27.05 36.84 11.64
CA LYS A 26 28.16 36.12 12.27
C LYS A 26 27.66 35.28 13.44
N ALA A 27 28.18 34.06 13.56
CA ALA A 27 28.31 33.35 14.83
C ALA A 27 29.79 32.98 15.02
N PRO A 28 30.37 33.09 16.23
CA PRO A 28 31.79 32.81 16.44
C PRO A 28 32.06 31.32 16.58
N CYS A 29 33.14 30.86 15.95
CA CYS A 29 33.84 29.63 16.28
C CYS A 29 34.58 29.78 17.61
N ASP A 30 34.48 28.78 18.48
CA ASP A 30 35.59 28.29 19.33
C ASP A 30 35.17 26.96 19.96
N GLU A 31 35.71 25.84 19.47
CA GLU A 31 36.54 24.92 20.25
C GLU A 31 36.95 23.68 19.41
N LYS A 32 38.22 23.30 19.57
CA LYS A 32 39.02 22.39 18.73
C LYS A 32 38.83 20.90 19.08
N PRO A 33 39.20 20.00 18.16
CA PRO A 33 38.99 18.55 18.29
C PRO A 33 40.07 17.89 19.14
N ARG A 34 39.70 16.88 19.94
CA ARG A 34 40.65 16.09 20.73
C ARG A 34 40.94 14.75 20.04
N ALA A 35 42.17 14.59 19.55
CA ALA A 35 42.68 13.35 18.99
C ALA A 35 43.54 12.56 20.00
N ARG A 36 43.31 11.24 20.00
CA ARG A 36 44.16 10.07 20.34
C ARG A 36 44.93 10.01 21.67
N LYS A 37 44.76 8.87 22.36
CA LYS A 37 45.88 8.02 22.77
C LYS A 37 45.59 6.55 22.49
N VAL A 38 46.52 5.95 21.76
CA VAL A 38 46.78 4.52 21.60
C VAL A 38 47.54 4.06 22.85
N SER A 39 47.22 2.89 23.40
CA SER A 39 48.11 2.18 24.33
C SER A 39 48.04 0.68 24.10
N GLU A 40 49.24 0.09 24.13
CA GLU A 40 49.63 -1.24 23.68
C GLU A 40 49.11 -2.41 24.52
N SER A 41 49.11 -3.58 23.88
CA SER A 41 48.90 -4.92 24.43
C SER A 41 49.91 -5.32 25.52
N PRO A 42 49.58 -6.36 26.30
CA PRO A 42 50.52 -7.49 26.39
C PRO A 42 49.83 -8.88 26.25
N GLU A 43 50.48 -9.73 25.45
CA GLU A 43 50.29 -11.19 25.34
C GLU A 43 50.91 -11.96 26.55
N PRO A 44 50.89 -13.31 26.62
CA PRO A 44 49.83 -14.27 26.34
C PRO A 44 49.67 -15.30 27.49
N LYS A 45 48.49 -15.88 27.72
CA LYS A 45 48.38 -17.13 28.53
C LYS A 45 47.38 -18.14 27.97
N THR A 46 47.98 -19.22 27.45
CA THR A 46 47.62 -20.65 27.54
C THR A 46 46.30 -21.17 26.96
N LYS A 47 46.48 -22.04 25.96
CA LYS A 47 45.53 -22.96 25.31
C LYS A 47 44.61 -23.68 26.30
N ARG A 48 43.29 -23.67 26.03
CA ARG A 48 42.36 -24.71 26.47
C ARG A 48 41.34 -25.03 25.37
N SER A 49 41.18 -26.35 25.17
CA SER A 49 40.39 -27.13 24.22
C SER A 49 39.20 -26.48 23.52
N ARG A 50 39.15 -26.67 22.19
CA ARG A 50 37.96 -26.56 21.34
C ARG A 50 36.85 -27.51 21.86
N ARG A 51 35.69 -26.95 22.21
CA ARG A 51 34.42 -27.67 22.25
C ARG A 51 33.50 -27.02 21.22
N SER A 52 33.23 -27.78 20.16
CA SER A 52 32.17 -27.50 19.21
C SER A 52 30.83 -27.64 19.94
N THR A 53 30.08 -26.55 20.06
CA THR A 53 28.65 -26.58 20.37
C THR A 53 27.97 -25.66 19.38
N THR A 54 27.41 -26.26 18.34
CA THR A 54 26.42 -25.65 17.46
C THR A 54 25.24 -25.22 18.32
N LYS A 55 25.23 -23.96 18.75
CA LYS A 55 24.05 -23.37 19.40
C LYS A 55 22.99 -23.18 18.31
N LYS A 56 22.01 -24.08 18.27
CA LYS A 56 20.70 -23.81 17.68
C LYS A 56 20.17 -22.52 18.31
N ILE A 57 19.98 -21.49 17.51
CA ILE A 57 19.26 -20.29 17.91
C ILE A 57 17.80 -20.73 18.04
N ARG A 58 17.28 -20.75 19.27
CA ARG A 58 15.83 -20.84 19.53
C ARG A 58 15.30 -19.41 19.46
N TYR A 59 14.51 -19.11 18.44
CA TYR A 59 13.63 -17.93 18.44
C TYR A 59 12.30 -18.38 19.03
N HIS A 60 12.15 -18.23 20.34
CA HIS A 60 10.86 -18.07 21.00
C HIS A 60 11.18 -17.33 22.29
N SER A 61 10.91 -16.03 22.32
CA SER A 61 10.72 -15.33 23.58
C SER A 61 9.22 -15.37 23.86
N ASP A 62 8.85 -16.18 24.85
CA ASP A 62 7.52 -16.27 25.46
C ASP A 62 7.15 -14.92 26.10
N ALA A 63 6.77 -13.95 25.28
CA ALA A 63 6.07 -12.75 25.70
C ALA A 63 4.90 -12.58 24.75
N ASP A 64 3.70 -12.78 25.32
CA ASP A 64 2.38 -12.74 24.69
C ASP A 64 2.02 -14.03 23.92
N ASN A 65 1.84 -15.13 24.67
CA ASN A 65 0.87 -16.16 24.28
C ASN A 65 -0.54 -15.55 24.39
N GLU A 66 -0.86 -14.62 23.50
CA GLU A 66 -2.26 -14.42 23.11
C GLU A 66 -2.63 -15.64 22.28
N ASP A 67 -3.62 -16.38 22.74
CA ASP A 67 -4.13 -17.55 22.03
C ASP A 67 -4.86 -17.06 20.78
N TRP A 68 -4.14 -16.98 19.66
CA TRP A 68 -4.68 -16.61 18.36
C TRP A 68 -5.47 -17.73 17.69
N SER A 69 -5.68 -18.89 18.36
CA SER A 69 -6.41 -20.02 17.78
C SER A 69 -7.93 -19.96 17.97
N ASP A 70 -8.45 -19.02 18.78
CA ASP A 70 -9.86 -18.97 19.15
C ASP A 70 -10.74 -18.12 18.21
N TRP A 71 -10.16 -17.22 17.40
CA TRP A 71 -10.97 -16.28 16.59
C TRP A 71 -11.51 -16.88 15.28
N SER A 72 -10.91 -17.95 14.75
CA SER A 72 -11.37 -18.63 13.53
C SER A 72 -12.58 -19.55 13.77
N THR A 73 -13.00 -19.74 15.02
CA THR A 73 -14.15 -20.60 15.37
C THR A 73 -15.51 -19.94 15.14
N ASN A 74 -15.54 -18.68 14.70
CA ASN A 74 -16.79 -17.99 14.39
C ASN A 74 -17.29 -18.45 13.01
N GLU A 75 -17.97 -19.60 12.97
CA GLU A 75 -18.46 -20.29 11.76
C GLU A 75 -19.35 -19.43 10.82
N ASN A 76 -19.63 -18.17 11.17
CA ASN A 76 -20.51 -17.27 10.45
C ASN A 76 -19.81 -16.12 9.69
N VAL A 77 -18.47 -15.97 9.75
CA VAL A 77 -17.75 -14.90 9.03
C VAL A 77 -16.70 -15.48 8.08
N GLY A 78 -16.84 -15.21 6.77
CA GLY A 78 -15.88 -15.61 5.73
C GLY A 78 -15.00 -14.47 5.22
N CYS A 79 -13.89 -14.78 4.54
CA CYS A 79 -13.17 -13.82 3.67
C CYS A 79 -13.75 -13.92 2.26
N SER A 80 -14.10 -12.78 1.71
CA SER A 80 -14.42 -12.63 0.30
C SER A 80 -13.18 -12.20 -0.46
N ASP A 81 -12.61 -13.16 -1.19
CA ASP A 81 -11.52 -12.93 -2.11
C ASP A 81 -12.02 -12.14 -3.33
N ILE A 82 -11.23 -11.14 -3.71
CA ILE A 82 -11.45 -10.27 -4.86
C ILE A 82 -10.17 -10.26 -5.72
N PRO A 83 -10.23 -10.49 -7.04
CA PRO A 83 -9.13 -10.21 -7.95
C PRO A 83 -9.18 -8.73 -8.38
N THR A 84 -8.02 -8.16 -8.67
CA THR A 84 -7.92 -6.88 -9.37
C THR A 84 -7.82 -7.09 -10.87
N LEU A 85 -8.49 -6.24 -11.67
CA LEU A 85 -8.26 -6.15 -13.11
C LEU A 85 -7.03 -5.30 -13.47
N TRP A 86 -6.31 -4.78 -12.48
CA TRP A 86 -5.06 -4.10 -12.75
C TRP A 86 -4.04 -5.05 -13.38
N GLY A 87 -3.61 -4.73 -14.60
CA GLY A 87 -2.67 -5.56 -15.34
C GLY A 87 -3.27 -6.73 -16.11
N VAL A 88 -4.61 -6.82 -16.18
CA VAL A 88 -5.31 -7.73 -17.07
C VAL A 88 -5.40 -7.08 -18.45
N ASP A 89 -4.71 -7.67 -19.43
CA ASP A 89 -4.72 -7.20 -20.83
C ASP A 89 -5.98 -7.63 -21.60
N GLU A 90 -6.76 -8.58 -21.06
CA GLU A 90 -8.03 -9.01 -21.65
C GLU A 90 -9.08 -7.90 -21.56
N HIS A 91 -9.83 -7.69 -22.64
CA HIS A 91 -10.96 -6.78 -22.61
C HIS A 91 -12.06 -7.27 -21.68
N ILE A 92 -12.70 -6.34 -20.98
CA ILE A 92 -13.89 -6.62 -20.17
C ILE A 92 -14.94 -7.29 -21.04
N SER A 93 -15.40 -8.44 -20.57
CA SER A 93 -16.35 -9.28 -21.27
C SER A 93 -17.11 -10.15 -20.26
N ALA A 94 -18.26 -10.69 -20.67
CA ALA A 94 -18.99 -11.66 -19.88
C ALA A 94 -18.14 -12.90 -19.57
N SER A 95 -17.36 -13.41 -20.54
CA SER A 95 -16.51 -14.58 -20.35
C SER A 95 -15.40 -14.37 -19.32
N LEU A 96 -14.83 -13.16 -19.24
CA LEU A 96 -13.85 -12.83 -18.20
C LEU A 96 -14.49 -12.91 -16.80
N PHE A 97 -15.70 -12.37 -16.65
CA PHE A 97 -16.42 -12.37 -15.37
C PHE A 97 -16.92 -13.76 -14.98
N GLU A 98 -17.32 -14.57 -15.95
CA GLU A 98 -17.62 -15.99 -15.75
C GLU A 98 -16.38 -16.77 -15.27
N ALA A 99 -15.20 -16.47 -15.82
CA ALA A 99 -13.95 -17.08 -15.39
C ALA A 99 -13.58 -16.66 -13.95
N ILE A 100 -13.73 -15.38 -13.60
CA ILE A 100 -13.53 -14.88 -12.23
C ILE A 100 -14.46 -15.59 -11.25
N LEU A 101 -15.75 -15.71 -11.58
CA LEU A 101 -16.70 -16.45 -10.74
C LEU A 101 -16.31 -17.93 -10.60
N ALA A 102 -15.88 -18.56 -11.70
CA ALA A 102 -15.46 -19.97 -11.68
C ALA A 102 -14.21 -20.23 -10.83
N GLU A 103 -13.36 -19.22 -10.61
CA GLU A 103 -12.23 -19.26 -9.67
C GLU A 103 -12.62 -19.05 -8.20
N GLY A 104 -13.93 -18.85 -7.93
CA GLY A 104 -14.50 -18.75 -6.59
C GLY A 104 -14.41 -17.36 -5.95
N TYR A 105 -14.14 -16.31 -6.73
CA TYR A 105 -14.13 -14.95 -6.22
C TYR A 105 -15.56 -14.41 -6.00
N ALA A 106 -15.74 -13.58 -4.97
CA ALA A 106 -17.04 -12.98 -4.62
C ALA A 106 -17.32 -11.68 -5.38
N GLY A 107 -16.28 -11.06 -5.92
CA GLY A 107 -16.38 -9.81 -6.66
C GLY A 107 -15.14 -9.55 -7.50
N VAL A 108 -14.99 -8.32 -7.97
CA VAL A 108 -13.83 -7.87 -8.76
C VAL A 108 -13.50 -6.41 -8.48
N GLU A 109 -12.22 -6.09 -8.32
CA GLU A 109 -11.75 -4.70 -8.26
C GLU A 109 -11.34 -4.22 -9.65
N VAL A 110 -11.83 -3.05 -10.03
CA VAL A 110 -11.65 -2.47 -11.37
C VAL A 110 -11.02 -1.10 -11.30
N ILE A 111 -10.06 -0.84 -12.19
CA ILE A 111 -9.37 0.46 -12.30
C ILE A 111 -10.15 1.42 -13.21
N ALA A 112 -9.97 2.73 -13.06
CA ALA A 112 -10.66 3.76 -13.86
C ALA A 112 -10.68 3.52 -15.39
N LEU A 113 -9.63 2.92 -15.94
CA LEU A 113 -9.56 2.59 -17.37
C LEU A 113 -10.66 1.62 -17.81
N ALA A 114 -11.06 0.70 -16.93
CA ALA A 114 -12.08 -0.32 -17.16
C ALA A 114 -13.47 0.27 -17.41
N TYR A 115 -13.73 1.49 -16.96
CA TYR A 115 -15.03 2.16 -17.08
C TYR A 115 -14.89 3.61 -17.56
N SER A 116 -13.82 3.89 -18.31
CA SER A 116 -13.47 5.22 -18.79
C SER A 116 -14.37 5.77 -19.91
N SER A 117 -15.25 4.92 -20.49
CA SER A 117 -16.21 5.31 -21.53
C SER A 117 -17.57 4.70 -21.23
N ARG A 118 -18.64 5.33 -21.75
CA ARG A 118 -20.01 4.84 -21.54
C ARG A 118 -20.21 3.39 -22.01
N SER A 119 -19.62 3.05 -23.16
CA SER A 119 -19.67 1.68 -23.68
C SER A 119 -18.92 0.68 -22.78
N ALA A 120 -17.78 1.08 -22.21
CA ALA A 120 -17.04 0.21 -21.30
C ALA A 120 -17.79 0.03 -19.97
N GLU A 121 -18.40 1.10 -19.45
CA GLU A 121 -19.30 1.05 -18.29
C GLU A 121 -20.46 0.07 -18.52
N GLU A 122 -21.16 0.16 -19.66
CA GLU A 122 -22.31 -0.71 -19.94
C GLU A 122 -21.89 -2.19 -20.01
N VAL A 123 -20.77 -2.50 -20.65
CA VAL A 123 -20.22 -3.86 -20.72
C VAL A 123 -19.81 -4.37 -19.33
N LEU A 124 -19.16 -3.54 -18.51
CA LEU A 124 -18.78 -3.87 -17.14
C LEU A 124 -20.01 -4.20 -16.29
N VAL A 125 -21.04 -3.34 -16.33
CA VAL A 125 -22.27 -3.52 -15.56
C VAL A 125 -22.99 -4.79 -15.99
N GLU A 126 -23.13 -5.04 -17.30
CA GLU A 126 -23.79 -6.25 -17.81
C GLU A 126 -23.02 -7.53 -17.41
N ALA A 127 -21.69 -7.53 -17.53
CA ALA A 127 -20.86 -8.66 -17.16
C ALA A 127 -20.92 -8.95 -15.64
N ALA A 128 -20.78 -7.92 -14.81
CA ALA A 128 -20.87 -8.04 -13.34
C ALA A 128 -22.24 -8.57 -12.90
N ASN A 129 -23.31 -8.00 -13.41
CA ASN A 129 -24.67 -8.42 -13.07
C ASN A 129 -25.00 -9.84 -13.54
N SER A 130 -24.49 -10.24 -14.70
CA SER A 130 -24.70 -11.59 -15.25
C SER A 130 -23.95 -12.65 -14.44
N ALA A 131 -22.73 -12.33 -13.99
CA ALA A 131 -21.94 -13.21 -13.12
C ALA A 131 -22.37 -13.15 -11.64
N GLY A 132 -23.15 -12.14 -11.25
CA GLY A 132 -23.53 -11.92 -9.85
C GLY A 132 -22.36 -11.45 -8.96
N LEU A 133 -21.31 -10.88 -9.55
CA LEU A 133 -20.12 -10.42 -8.82
C LEU A 133 -20.32 -9.00 -8.29
N SER A 134 -19.90 -8.76 -7.04
CA SER A 134 -19.75 -7.39 -6.52
C SER A 134 -18.60 -6.66 -7.23
N VAL A 135 -18.64 -5.33 -7.33
CA VAL A 135 -17.58 -4.56 -7.99
C VAL A 135 -17.00 -3.50 -7.06
N ILE A 136 -15.69 -3.50 -6.92
CA ILE A 136 -14.93 -2.48 -6.19
C ILE A 136 -14.32 -1.53 -7.21
N PHE A 137 -14.67 -0.25 -7.15
CA PHE A 137 -14.15 0.74 -8.09
C PHE A 137 -12.94 1.44 -7.48
N GLN A 138 -11.76 1.24 -8.10
CA GLN A 138 -10.57 1.98 -7.74
C GLN A 138 -10.55 3.33 -8.47
N ILE A 139 -10.68 4.42 -7.70
CA ILE A 139 -10.61 5.79 -8.20
C ILE A 139 -9.36 6.50 -7.67
N HIS A 140 -8.88 7.47 -8.44
CA HIS A 140 -7.70 8.24 -8.11
C HIS A 140 -8.12 9.71 -7.98
N THR A 141 -8.06 10.30 -6.78
CA THR A 141 -8.37 11.74 -6.60
C THR A 141 -7.17 12.61 -6.88
N SER A 142 -6.01 11.98 -7.04
CA SER A 142 -4.87 12.63 -7.63
C SER A 142 -4.12 11.67 -8.54
N GLY A 143 -3.33 12.23 -9.43
CA GLY A 143 -2.47 11.46 -10.32
C GLY A 143 -1.50 12.39 -10.98
N GLY A 144 -0.91 11.95 -12.08
CA GLY A 144 -0.18 12.87 -12.90
C GLY A 144 0.30 12.26 -14.18
N TYR A 145 0.63 13.13 -15.10
CA TYR A 145 1.32 12.79 -16.33
C TYR A 145 2.64 13.54 -16.35
N ILE A 146 3.62 13.00 -17.08
CA ILE A 146 4.79 13.79 -17.44
C ILE A 146 4.34 14.73 -18.56
N ASP A 147 4.38 16.03 -18.31
CA ASP A 147 4.15 17.03 -19.33
C ASP A 147 5.24 16.90 -20.40
N GLU A 148 4.83 16.61 -21.64
CA GLU A 148 5.77 16.27 -22.72
C GLU A 148 6.64 17.46 -23.15
N GLU A 149 6.22 18.70 -22.87
CA GLU A 149 6.96 19.91 -23.24
C GLU A 149 7.99 20.32 -22.18
N THR A 150 7.62 20.22 -20.91
CA THR A 150 8.44 20.65 -19.77
C THR A 150 9.24 19.50 -19.14
N GLY A 151 8.79 18.26 -19.32
CA GLY A 151 9.32 17.09 -18.63
C GLY A 151 8.98 17.04 -17.14
N GLU A 152 8.14 17.95 -16.65
CA GLU A 152 7.72 17.98 -15.25
C GLU A 152 6.52 17.06 -15.00
N TYR A 153 6.46 16.47 -13.81
CA TYR A 153 5.31 15.67 -13.39
C TYR A 153 4.17 16.61 -12.98
N VAL A 154 3.08 16.62 -13.74
CA VAL A 154 1.89 17.44 -13.48
C VAL A 154 0.94 16.66 -12.59
N TYR A 155 0.71 17.16 -11.38
CA TYR A 155 -0.28 16.57 -10.50
C TYR A 155 -1.69 16.98 -10.92
N ILE A 156 -2.54 15.99 -11.19
CA ILE A 156 -3.98 16.19 -11.33
C ILE A 156 -4.56 16.17 -9.91
N ASP A 157 -5.26 17.22 -9.51
CA ASP A 157 -5.97 17.35 -8.23
C ASP A 157 -7.50 17.33 -8.47
N SER A 158 -8.00 16.27 -9.12
CA SER A 158 -9.44 16.14 -9.32
C SER A 158 -10.11 15.69 -8.03
N TYR A 159 -10.90 16.59 -7.44
CA TYR A 159 -11.87 16.26 -6.40
C TYR A 159 -13.11 15.53 -6.94
N ASP A 160 -13.19 15.34 -8.27
CA ASP A 160 -14.34 14.73 -8.94
C ASP A 160 -14.32 13.21 -8.78
N VAL A 161 -15.33 12.73 -8.06
CA VAL A 161 -15.59 11.32 -7.82
C VAL A 161 -16.90 11.00 -8.53
N GLN A 162 -16.83 10.39 -9.73
CA GLN A 162 -18.03 9.91 -10.41
C GLN A 162 -18.34 8.50 -9.94
N VAL A 163 -19.43 8.34 -9.18
CA VAL A 163 -19.82 7.09 -8.49
C VAL A 163 -21.21 6.60 -8.86
N ASP A 164 -21.85 7.24 -9.84
CA ASP A 164 -23.22 6.91 -10.24
C ASP A 164 -23.34 5.50 -10.84
N ILE A 165 -22.25 4.97 -11.39
CA ILE A 165 -22.15 3.62 -11.98
C ILE A 165 -22.57 2.51 -10.99
N LEU A 166 -22.26 2.66 -9.71
CA LEU A 166 -22.59 1.67 -8.68
C LEU A 166 -24.11 1.46 -8.52
N ASN A 167 -24.96 2.42 -8.92
CA ASN A 167 -26.42 2.27 -8.80
C ASN A 167 -26.96 1.19 -9.74
N GLN A 168 -26.16 0.77 -10.72
CA GLN A 168 -26.53 -0.18 -11.75
C GLN A 168 -26.12 -1.62 -11.41
N LEU A 169 -25.43 -1.85 -10.28
CA LEU A 169 -24.92 -3.16 -9.88
C LEU A 169 -25.87 -3.87 -8.91
N HIS A 170 -26.25 -5.10 -9.24
CA HIS A 170 -27.19 -5.91 -8.47
C HIS A 170 -26.57 -6.50 -7.19
N SER A 171 -25.33 -6.99 -7.28
CA SER A 171 -24.59 -7.59 -6.14
C SER A 171 -23.88 -6.55 -5.28
N GLY A 172 -24.11 -5.25 -5.53
CA GLY A 172 -23.48 -4.16 -4.79
C GLY A 172 -21.97 -4.02 -5.04
N GLY A 173 -21.32 -3.30 -4.13
CA GLY A 173 -19.93 -2.91 -4.28
C GLY A 173 -19.58 -1.67 -3.46
N PHE A 174 -18.32 -1.28 -3.49
CA PHE A 174 -17.83 -0.07 -2.83
C PHE A 174 -16.71 0.58 -3.62
N ILE A 175 -16.20 1.71 -3.11
CA ILE A 175 -15.19 2.51 -3.79
C ILE A 175 -13.88 2.42 -3.01
N ASN A 176 -12.81 2.02 -3.69
CA ASN A 176 -11.45 2.13 -3.19
C ASN A 176 -10.80 3.41 -3.76
N VAL A 177 -10.16 4.20 -2.91
CA VAL A 177 -9.66 5.53 -3.29
C VAL A 177 -8.16 5.64 -3.07
N HIS A 178 -7.45 5.90 -4.16
CA HIS A 178 -6.11 6.48 -4.13
C HIS A 178 -6.21 7.98 -3.87
N ALA A 179 -6.29 8.34 -2.58
CA ALA A 179 -6.62 9.69 -2.16
C ALA A 179 -5.40 10.59 -1.96
N GLY A 180 -5.51 11.83 -2.45
CA GLY A 180 -4.53 12.90 -2.28
C GLY A 180 -3.12 12.53 -2.76
N VAL A 181 -2.11 13.28 -2.32
CA VAL A 181 -0.70 13.07 -2.71
C VAL A 181 0.21 13.16 -1.49
N ASP A 182 1.32 12.41 -1.50
CA ASP A 182 2.31 12.37 -0.41
C ASP A 182 3.18 13.64 -0.28
N ALA A 183 3.11 14.55 -1.25
CA ALA A 183 3.83 15.82 -1.24
C ALA A 183 3.15 16.90 -0.38
N TRP A 184 1.89 16.70 0.03
CA TRP A 184 1.15 17.66 0.84
C TRP A 184 1.67 17.74 2.27
N CYS A 185 1.59 18.93 2.85
CA CYS A 185 1.82 19.09 4.27
C CYS A 185 0.64 18.53 5.09
N LEU A 186 0.85 18.45 6.41
CA LEU A 186 -0.16 17.92 7.32
C LEU A 186 -1.49 18.70 7.24
N ASP A 187 -1.44 20.03 7.18
CA ASP A 187 -2.64 20.87 7.12
C ASP A 187 -3.43 20.66 5.82
N GLU A 188 -2.76 20.56 4.68
CA GLU A 188 -3.39 20.25 3.38
C GLU A 188 -4.05 18.86 3.40
N SER A 189 -3.36 17.88 3.98
CA SER A 189 -3.88 16.52 4.12
C SER A 189 -5.12 16.45 5.02
N ILE A 190 -5.12 17.18 6.14
CA ILE A 190 -6.28 17.28 7.04
C ILE A 190 -7.45 17.96 6.33
N ASP A 191 -7.19 19.09 5.65
CA ASP A 191 -8.21 19.86 4.94
C ASP A 191 -8.85 19.03 3.81
N PHE A 192 -8.05 18.22 3.10
CA PHE A 192 -8.55 17.22 2.16
C PHE A 192 -9.45 16.18 2.84
N LEU A 193 -9.01 15.56 3.94
CA LEU A 193 -9.79 14.52 4.63
C LEU A 193 -11.11 15.06 5.20
N GLN A 194 -11.16 16.31 5.66
CA GLN A 194 -12.40 16.95 6.11
C GLN A 194 -13.40 17.15 4.95
N ARG A 195 -12.90 17.54 3.76
CA ARG A 195 -13.73 17.62 2.55
C ARG A 195 -14.18 16.24 2.08
N ALA A 196 -13.28 15.27 2.02
CA ALA A 196 -13.57 13.89 1.64
C ALA A 196 -14.64 13.30 2.57
N SER A 197 -14.52 13.48 3.88
CA SER A 197 -15.53 13.07 4.88
C SER A 197 -16.92 13.63 4.55
N THR A 198 -17.01 14.91 4.18
CA THR A 198 -18.31 15.54 3.86
C THR A 198 -18.93 14.90 2.61
N ILE A 199 -18.12 14.53 1.62
CA ILE A 199 -18.56 13.86 0.39
C ILE A 199 -18.98 12.41 0.70
N ILE A 200 -18.19 11.70 1.51
CA ILE A 200 -18.47 10.31 1.91
C ILE A 200 -19.78 10.22 2.69
N ASP A 201 -20.07 11.17 3.59
CA ASP A 201 -21.32 11.19 4.38
C ASP A 201 -22.60 11.27 3.54
N VAL A 202 -22.51 11.86 2.34
CA VAL A 202 -23.65 11.95 1.40
C VAL A 202 -23.55 10.92 0.28
N CYS A 203 -22.45 10.17 0.20
CA CYS A 203 -22.28 9.07 -0.72
C CYS A 203 -23.16 7.91 -0.28
N LYS A 204 -23.86 7.29 -1.23
CA LYS A 204 -24.68 6.11 -0.96
C LYS A 204 -23.85 4.83 -0.82
N TYR A 205 -22.59 4.88 -1.25
CA TYR A 205 -21.69 3.73 -1.26
C TYR A 205 -20.66 3.86 -0.17
N ASN A 206 -20.20 2.70 0.29
CA ASN A 206 -19.03 2.65 1.12
C ASN A 206 -17.80 3.16 0.35
N VAL A 207 -16.94 3.91 1.04
CA VAL A 207 -15.72 4.50 0.47
C VAL A 207 -14.58 4.23 1.41
N VAL A 208 -13.57 3.53 0.90
CA VAL A 208 -12.33 3.24 1.63
C VAL A 208 -11.16 3.98 0.98
N ILE A 209 -10.27 4.52 1.80
CA ILE A 209 -9.05 5.18 1.33
C ILE A 209 -7.87 4.23 1.50
N GLU A 210 -7.14 3.98 0.42
CA GLU A 210 -6.02 3.03 0.42
C GLU A 210 -4.75 3.60 1.06
N THR A 211 -4.08 2.78 1.86
CA THR A 211 -2.69 3.01 2.25
C THR A 211 -1.76 2.74 1.08
N HIS A 212 -1.54 3.75 0.23
CA HIS A 212 -0.71 3.59 -0.96
C HIS A 212 0.45 4.59 -0.97
N ARG A 213 1.62 4.17 -1.47
CA ARG A 213 2.76 5.10 -1.66
C ARG A 213 2.36 6.22 -2.63
N GLN A 214 2.93 7.41 -2.57
CA GLN A 214 2.47 8.56 -3.37
C GLN A 214 1.10 9.15 -2.97
N ARG A 215 0.43 8.62 -1.94
CA ARG A 215 -0.89 9.06 -1.45
C ARG A 215 -0.85 9.53 0.01
N LEU A 216 -1.98 10.01 0.54
CA LEU A 216 -2.07 10.56 1.91
C LEU A 216 -1.53 9.63 2.99
N PHE A 217 -1.89 8.35 2.92
CA PHE A 217 -1.51 7.34 3.90
C PHE A 217 -0.28 6.53 3.44
N HIS A 218 0.68 7.16 2.74
CA HIS A 218 1.85 6.49 2.16
C HIS A 218 2.83 5.86 3.16
N SER A 219 2.81 6.28 4.42
CA SER A 219 3.72 5.76 5.45
C SER A 219 2.99 5.52 6.77
N PRO A 220 3.47 4.60 7.62
CA PRO A 220 2.89 4.38 8.93
C PRO A 220 2.97 5.66 9.78
N PHE A 221 4.05 6.44 9.66
CA PHE A 221 4.26 7.61 10.51
C PHE A 221 3.32 8.77 10.14
N THR A 222 3.16 9.05 8.84
CA THR A 222 2.17 10.02 8.34
C THR A 222 0.76 9.59 8.72
N THR A 223 0.44 8.31 8.56
CA THR A 223 -0.87 7.75 8.93
C THR A 223 -1.15 7.91 10.42
N ARG A 224 -0.16 7.62 11.27
CA ARG A 224 -0.28 7.85 12.72
C ARG A 224 -0.55 9.32 13.04
N GLU A 225 0.20 10.24 12.42
CA GLU A 225 0.01 11.68 12.64
C GLU A 225 -1.39 12.13 12.21
N LEU A 226 -1.84 11.72 11.02
CA LEU A 226 -3.18 12.03 10.52
C LEU A 226 -4.27 11.45 11.41
N LEU A 227 -4.29 10.13 11.64
CA LEU A 227 -5.37 9.47 12.39
C LEU A 227 -5.40 9.86 13.87
N SER A 228 -4.27 10.26 14.45
CA SER A 228 -4.20 10.78 15.83
C SER A 228 -4.59 12.25 15.94
N HIS A 229 -4.59 12.99 14.83
CA HIS A 229 -4.90 14.41 14.85
C HIS A 229 -6.38 14.62 15.24
N PRO A 230 -6.71 15.53 16.19
CA PRO A 230 -8.07 15.70 16.69
C PRO A 230 -9.13 15.86 15.58
N LYS A 231 -8.83 16.69 14.57
CA LYS A 231 -9.74 16.95 13.44
C LYS A 231 -10.04 15.73 12.56
N VAL A 232 -9.13 14.75 12.50
CA VAL A 232 -9.29 13.54 11.67
C VAL A 232 -9.84 12.39 12.52
N LYS A 233 -9.43 12.32 13.78
CA LYS A 233 -9.93 11.33 14.75
C LYS A 233 -11.46 11.35 14.85
N GLU A 234 -12.07 12.53 14.76
CA GLU A 234 -13.53 12.71 14.78
C GLU A 234 -14.25 12.28 13.48
N LEU A 235 -13.52 12.11 12.37
CA LEU A 235 -14.09 11.70 11.08
C LEU A 235 -14.25 10.18 11.03
N ALA A 236 -15.23 9.65 11.76
CA ALA A 236 -15.44 8.20 11.92
C ALA A 236 -15.77 7.47 10.61
N ASN A 237 -16.28 8.18 9.62
CA ASN A 237 -16.59 7.71 8.26
C ASN A 237 -15.36 7.61 7.33
N ILE A 238 -14.18 8.08 7.75
CA ILE A 238 -12.93 7.82 7.03
C ILE A 238 -12.52 6.38 7.31
N LYS A 239 -12.88 5.52 6.36
CA LYS A 239 -12.55 4.08 6.32
C LYS A 239 -11.36 3.83 5.42
N LEU A 240 -10.66 2.74 5.67
CA LEU A 240 -9.36 2.47 5.07
C LEU A 240 -9.34 1.11 4.36
N ASN A 241 -8.64 1.09 3.25
CA ASN A 241 -8.12 -0.11 2.62
C ASN A 241 -6.65 -0.27 3.03
N ALA A 242 -6.33 -1.34 3.74
CA ALA A 242 -4.98 -1.60 4.22
C ALA A 242 -4.16 -2.39 3.19
N ASP A 243 -3.43 -1.67 2.34
CA ASP A 243 -2.28 -2.22 1.62
C ASP A 243 -0.98 -1.90 2.38
N LEU A 244 -0.60 -2.77 3.31
CA LEU A 244 0.59 -2.58 4.12
C LEU A 244 1.90 -2.77 3.33
N SER A 245 1.84 -3.36 2.13
CA SER A 245 3.03 -3.61 1.31
C SER A 245 3.76 -2.33 0.92
N HIS A 246 3.02 -1.22 0.76
CA HIS A 246 3.58 0.11 0.52
C HIS A 246 4.38 0.65 1.69
N TRP A 247 3.93 0.38 2.92
CA TRP A 247 4.65 0.83 4.11
C TRP A 247 5.95 0.07 4.31
N PHE A 248 5.96 -1.23 4.00
CA PHE A 248 7.14 -2.07 4.15
C PHE A 248 8.29 -1.58 3.26
N VAL A 249 8.00 -1.32 1.98
CA VAL A 249 9.00 -0.79 1.05
C VAL A 249 9.44 0.62 1.42
N SER A 250 8.51 1.51 1.82
CA SER A 250 8.87 2.87 2.26
C SER A 250 9.70 2.91 3.54
N CYS A 251 9.63 1.86 4.37
CA CYS A 251 10.35 1.75 5.63
C CYS A 251 11.55 0.79 5.59
N GLU A 252 11.80 0.18 4.42
CA GLU A 252 12.81 -0.85 4.19
C GLU A 252 12.77 -2.03 5.18
N ARG A 253 11.57 -2.45 5.62
CA ARG A 253 11.39 -3.58 6.56
C ARG A 253 9.94 -4.04 6.67
N ILE A 254 9.75 -5.32 7.01
CA ILE A 254 8.51 -5.79 7.64
C ILE A 254 8.57 -5.44 9.14
N PHE A 255 7.44 -5.03 9.71
CA PHE A 255 7.37 -4.63 11.11
C PHE A 255 7.19 -5.86 12.02
N ASP A 256 8.08 -6.01 13.00
CA ASP A 256 8.05 -7.14 13.93
C ASP A 256 7.86 -6.65 15.37
N PRO A 257 6.65 -6.85 15.97
CA PRO A 257 6.33 -6.34 17.30
C PRO A 257 7.16 -7.00 18.42
N SER A 258 7.88 -8.10 18.16
CA SER A 258 8.81 -8.69 19.13
C SER A 258 10.11 -7.90 19.26
N THR A 259 10.45 -7.10 18.25
CA THR A 259 11.73 -6.38 18.21
C THR A 259 11.69 -5.09 19.02
N LYS A 260 12.84 -4.70 19.58
CA LYS A 260 12.98 -3.38 20.25
C LYS A 260 12.61 -2.20 19.33
N ARG A 261 12.78 -2.36 18.02
CA ARG A 261 12.54 -1.30 17.04
C ARG A 261 11.05 -1.02 16.86
N ASP A 262 10.23 -2.07 16.77
CA ASP A 262 8.82 -1.91 16.37
C ASP A 262 7.83 -2.09 17.53
N ARG A 263 8.20 -2.80 18.61
CA ARG A 263 7.32 -3.05 19.78
C ARG A 263 6.69 -1.82 20.42
N GLY A 264 7.36 -0.67 20.32
CA GLY A 264 6.93 0.56 20.99
C GLY A 264 5.90 1.38 20.20
N TRP A 265 5.62 1.03 18.95
CA TRP A 265 4.74 1.83 18.10
C TRP A 265 3.88 1.01 17.13
N TRP A 266 4.35 -0.15 16.66
CA TRP A 266 3.63 -0.92 15.65
C TRP A 266 2.30 -1.47 16.16
N PRO A 267 2.23 -2.13 17.35
CA PRO A 267 0.97 -2.64 17.86
C PRO A 267 -0.12 -1.57 18.01
N SER A 268 0.21 -0.41 18.58
CA SER A 268 -0.77 0.68 18.74
C SER A 268 -1.16 1.32 17.42
N LEU A 269 -0.24 1.44 16.46
CA LEU A 269 -0.59 1.97 15.15
C LEU A 269 -1.52 1.01 14.40
N LEU A 270 -1.16 -0.27 14.35
CA LEU A 270 -1.94 -1.29 13.66
C LEU A 270 -3.30 -1.49 14.36
N GLY A 271 -3.30 -1.77 15.66
CA GLY A 271 -4.50 -2.14 16.43
C GLY A 271 -5.38 -0.97 16.86
N ASP A 272 -4.81 0.17 17.28
CA ASP A 272 -5.61 1.27 17.84
C ASP A 272 -6.04 2.31 16.80
N LEU A 273 -5.26 2.47 15.72
CA LEU A 273 -5.51 3.50 14.69
C LEU A 273 -6.01 2.93 13.37
N LEU A 274 -5.34 1.91 12.84
CA LEU A 274 -5.65 1.35 11.51
C LEU A 274 -6.82 0.35 11.57
N ALA A 275 -6.70 -0.69 12.40
CA ALA A 275 -7.64 -1.80 12.44
C ALA A 275 -9.11 -1.36 12.63
N PRO A 276 -9.46 -0.42 13.54
CA PRO A 276 -10.85 0.00 13.75
C PRO A 276 -11.48 0.72 12.55
N ARG A 277 -10.67 1.15 11.58
CA ARG A 277 -11.09 1.85 10.36
C ARG A 277 -10.93 0.98 9.11
N CYS A 278 -10.30 -0.19 9.23
CA CYS A 278 -9.98 -1.06 8.11
C CYS A 278 -11.21 -1.87 7.69
N GLU A 279 -11.68 -1.65 6.46
CA GLU A 279 -12.84 -2.35 5.89
C GLU A 279 -12.47 -3.21 4.68
N TYR A 280 -11.31 -2.97 4.09
CA TYR A 280 -10.80 -3.72 2.95
C TYR A 280 -9.30 -3.94 3.13
N ILE A 281 -8.78 -5.07 2.66
CA ILE A 281 -7.35 -5.40 2.78
C ILE A 281 -6.82 -5.86 1.42
N HIS A 282 -5.88 -5.10 0.87
CA HIS A 282 -5.01 -5.62 -0.19
C HIS A 282 -3.97 -6.57 0.42
N CYS A 283 -4.26 -7.86 0.31
CA CYS A 283 -3.45 -8.97 0.79
C CYS A 283 -2.37 -9.34 -0.23
N ARG A 284 -1.54 -8.40 -0.67
CA ARG A 284 -0.31 -8.71 -1.41
C ARG A 284 0.86 -8.82 -0.44
N PHE A 285 1.66 -9.88 -0.54
CA PHE A 285 2.91 -9.95 0.20
C PHE A 285 3.92 -8.98 -0.40
N GLY A 286 4.35 -7.99 0.40
CA GLY A 286 5.47 -7.11 0.08
C GLY A 286 6.75 -7.56 0.78
N PHE A 287 7.84 -6.83 0.56
CA PHE A 287 9.12 -7.06 1.25
C PHE A 287 9.86 -5.73 1.43
N ALA A 288 10.99 -5.78 2.14
CA ALA A 288 11.75 -4.57 2.47
C ALA A 288 12.16 -3.72 1.26
N GLN A 289 12.28 -4.29 0.05
CA GLN A 289 12.77 -3.55 -1.13
C GLN A 289 11.73 -3.42 -2.23
N GLY A 290 10.49 -3.87 -2.00
CA GLY A 290 9.44 -3.77 -2.99
C GLY A 290 8.05 -4.06 -2.41
N PRO A 291 7.00 -3.48 -3.00
CA PRO A 291 5.62 -3.70 -2.56
C PRO A 291 5.11 -5.12 -2.87
N GLN A 292 5.88 -5.92 -3.61
CA GLN A 292 5.45 -7.21 -4.12
C GLN A 292 6.58 -8.23 -4.08
N MET A 293 6.36 -9.33 -3.38
CA MET A 293 7.19 -10.52 -3.48
C MET A 293 6.94 -11.21 -4.82
N ALA A 294 8.01 -11.65 -5.48
CA ALA A 294 7.91 -12.36 -6.75
C ALA A 294 7.32 -13.78 -6.56
N ASP A 295 7.77 -14.49 -5.51
CA ASP A 295 7.26 -15.81 -5.14
C ASP A 295 7.22 -15.92 -3.60
N PRO A 296 6.06 -15.74 -2.95
CA PRO A 296 5.95 -15.84 -1.49
C PRO A 296 6.10 -17.28 -0.96
N SER A 297 6.07 -18.31 -1.83
CA SER A 297 6.16 -19.72 -1.42
C SER A 297 7.58 -20.19 -1.08
N ILE A 298 8.60 -19.37 -1.35
CA ILE A 298 9.99 -19.75 -1.11
C ILE A 298 10.38 -19.55 0.36
N LYS A 299 11.32 -20.37 0.82
CA LYS A 299 11.77 -20.39 2.21
C LYS A 299 12.34 -19.05 2.68
N GLU A 300 12.99 -18.31 1.79
CA GLU A 300 13.57 -17.00 2.07
C GLU A 300 12.51 -15.96 2.46
N CYS A 301 11.25 -16.17 2.05
CA CYS A 301 10.12 -15.29 2.34
C CYS A 301 9.33 -15.71 3.59
N GLU A 302 9.57 -16.90 4.15
CA GLU A 302 8.75 -17.52 5.21
C GLU A 302 8.54 -16.58 6.42
N GLN A 303 9.60 -15.93 6.90
CA GLN A 303 9.51 -15.01 8.04
C GLN A 303 8.69 -13.76 7.73
N ASP A 304 8.89 -13.17 6.55
CA ASP A 304 8.22 -11.94 6.13
C ASP A 304 6.73 -12.22 5.82
N VAL A 305 6.42 -13.39 5.27
CA VAL A 305 5.06 -13.89 5.05
C VAL A 305 4.35 -14.09 6.38
N TYR A 306 4.98 -14.79 7.34
CA TYR A 306 4.41 -15.01 8.67
C TYR A 306 4.07 -13.71 9.39
N LEU A 307 4.97 -12.72 9.37
CA LEU A 307 4.72 -11.41 9.98
C LEU A 307 3.56 -10.65 9.32
N GLN A 308 3.43 -10.76 7.99
CA GLN A 308 2.33 -10.12 7.24
C GLN A 308 0.98 -10.78 7.52
N LEU A 309 0.93 -12.11 7.56
CA LEU A 309 -0.28 -12.85 7.95
C LEU A 309 -0.74 -12.44 9.34
N ARG A 310 0.17 -12.31 10.32
CA ARG A 310 -0.19 -11.80 11.66
C ARG A 310 -0.78 -10.39 11.63
N ASN A 311 -0.28 -9.52 10.76
CA ASN A 311 -0.85 -8.18 10.62
C ASN A 311 -2.28 -8.24 10.06
N TRP A 312 -2.53 -9.09 9.06
CA TRP A 312 -3.88 -9.27 8.51
C TRP A 312 -4.85 -9.88 9.52
N VAL A 313 -4.40 -10.84 10.33
CA VAL A 313 -5.20 -11.39 11.46
C VAL A 313 -5.67 -10.29 12.41
N VAL A 314 -4.81 -9.33 12.76
CA VAL A 314 -5.22 -8.20 13.62
C VAL A 314 -6.31 -7.34 12.96
N LEU A 315 -6.22 -7.13 11.64
CA LEU A 315 -7.20 -6.35 10.88
C LEU A 315 -8.54 -7.09 10.77
N TRP A 316 -8.53 -8.37 10.38
CA TRP A 316 -9.73 -9.22 10.29
C TRP A 316 -10.39 -9.43 11.65
N LYS A 317 -9.60 -9.65 12.70
CA LYS A 317 -10.14 -9.72 14.05
C LYS A 317 -10.89 -8.43 14.42
N SER A 318 -10.36 -7.27 14.06
CA SER A 318 -11.07 -6.01 14.30
C SER A 318 -12.35 -5.89 13.47
N GLN A 319 -12.40 -6.41 12.23
CA GLN A 319 -13.62 -6.48 11.43
C GLN A 319 -14.68 -7.37 12.11
N ILE A 320 -14.28 -8.58 12.51
CA ILE A 320 -15.15 -9.55 13.20
C ILE A 320 -15.64 -9.00 14.55
N ASP A 321 -14.75 -8.43 15.37
CA ASP A 321 -15.09 -7.91 16.70
C ASP A 321 -16.06 -6.69 16.61
N ARG A 322 -16.10 -5.98 15.46
CA ARG A 322 -17.10 -4.93 15.19
C ARG A 322 -18.44 -5.46 14.70
N GLY A 323 -18.53 -6.76 14.39
CA GLY A 323 -19.72 -7.40 13.86
C GLY A 323 -19.87 -7.27 12.35
N ASP A 324 -18.77 -7.12 11.60
CA ASP A 324 -18.81 -7.15 10.14
C ASP A 324 -19.18 -8.58 9.70
N ASP A 325 -20.22 -8.71 8.87
CA ASP A 325 -20.73 -10.02 8.39
C ASP A 325 -19.74 -10.70 7.43
N GLU A 326 -18.81 -9.93 6.84
CA GLU A 326 -17.90 -10.38 5.81
C GLU A 326 -16.60 -9.56 5.83
N CYS A 327 -15.47 -10.23 5.62
CA CYS A 327 -14.16 -9.61 5.49
C CYS A 327 -13.75 -9.53 4.02
N TRP A 328 -13.50 -8.34 3.47
CA TRP A 328 -13.12 -8.18 2.06
C TRP A 328 -11.60 -8.15 1.90
N CYS A 329 -11.07 -8.98 1.01
CA CYS A 329 -9.64 -9.14 0.79
C CYS A 329 -9.29 -9.25 -0.70
N CYS A 330 -8.18 -8.66 -1.13
CA CYS A 330 -7.68 -8.77 -2.51
C CYS A 330 -6.18 -9.07 -2.55
N PRO A 331 -5.76 -10.23 -3.09
CA PRO A 331 -4.37 -10.49 -3.45
C PRO A 331 -3.94 -9.62 -4.67
N GLU A 332 -3.73 -8.32 -4.43
CA GLU A 332 -3.54 -7.25 -5.42
C GLU A 332 -2.17 -7.31 -6.15
N TYR A 333 -1.77 -8.45 -6.68
CA TYR A 333 -0.49 -8.58 -7.39
C TYR A 333 -0.54 -7.93 -8.77
N GLY A 334 0.44 -7.07 -9.05
CA GLY A 334 0.59 -6.37 -10.31
C GLY A 334 1.56 -7.03 -11.29
N PRO A 335 1.37 -6.80 -12.60
CA PRO A 335 2.33 -7.21 -13.62
C PRO A 335 3.59 -6.34 -13.55
N LYS A 336 4.48 -6.44 -14.55
CA LYS A 336 5.64 -5.56 -14.67
C LYS A 336 5.20 -4.08 -14.63
N PRO A 337 5.94 -3.19 -13.92
CA PRO A 337 7.24 -3.42 -13.29
C PRO A 337 7.20 -3.95 -11.85
N TYR A 338 6.01 -4.23 -11.27
CA TYR A 338 5.91 -4.74 -9.89
C TYR A 338 6.39 -6.17 -9.79
N MET A 339 5.98 -7.03 -10.73
CA MET A 339 6.59 -8.35 -10.89
C MET A 339 8.00 -8.18 -11.48
N PRO A 340 9.07 -8.58 -10.76
CA PRO A 340 10.41 -8.43 -11.29
C PRO A 340 10.62 -9.28 -12.56
N SER A 341 11.47 -8.79 -13.45
CA SER A 341 11.84 -9.49 -14.67
C SER A 341 13.34 -9.61 -14.78
N LEU A 342 13.80 -10.67 -15.45
CA LEU A 342 15.18 -10.77 -15.90
C LEU A 342 15.51 -9.62 -16.88
N PRO A 343 16.79 -9.24 -17.06
CA PRO A 343 17.17 -8.16 -17.98
C PRO A 343 16.75 -8.38 -19.44
N ASN A 344 16.52 -9.63 -19.84
CA ASN A 344 16.01 -10.01 -21.16
C ASN A 344 14.47 -9.88 -21.27
N GLY A 345 13.79 -9.46 -20.21
CA GLY A 345 12.34 -9.30 -20.15
C GLY A 345 11.58 -10.57 -19.77
N GLU A 346 12.23 -11.69 -19.49
CA GLU A 346 11.55 -12.90 -18.99
C GLU A 346 11.10 -12.71 -17.53
N ASP A 347 10.01 -13.36 -17.14
CA ASP A 347 9.48 -13.29 -15.78
C ASP A 347 10.37 -14.10 -14.83
N VAL A 348 10.70 -13.52 -13.66
CA VAL A 348 11.47 -14.28 -12.64
C VAL A 348 10.58 -15.24 -11.84
N ALA A 349 9.27 -14.99 -11.84
CA ALA A 349 8.26 -15.77 -11.12
C ALA A 349 6.88 -15.61 -11.79
N SER A 350 5.94 -16.49 -11.43
CA SER A 350 4.58 -16.47 -11.98
C SER A 350 3.66 -15.63 -11.11
N LEU A 351 3.03 -14.62 -11.71
CA LEU A 351 2.00 -13.78 -11.06
C LEU A 351 0.85 -14.63 -10.51
N THR A 352 0.30 -15.51 -11.34
CA THR A 352 -0.77 -16.44 -10.96
C THR A 352 -0.37 -17.33 -9.78
N ARG A 353 0.88 -17.81 -9.75
CA ARG A 353 1.38 -18.60 -8.61
C ARG A 353 1.43 -17.77 -7.33
N ALA A 354 1.90 -16.53 -7.38
CA ALA A 354 1.97 -15.66 -6.22
C ALA A 354 0.56 -15.33 -5.66
N VAL A 355 -0.40 -15.04 -6.55
CA VAL A 355 -1.82 -14.85 -6.20
C VAL A 355 -2.36 -16.11 -5.54
N LYS A 356 -2.21 -17.27 -6.18
CA LYS A 356 -2.71 -18.55 -5.65
C LYS A 356 -2.12 -18.90 -4.28
N CYS A 357 -0.80 -18.77 -4.12
CA CYS A 357 -0.13 -18.99 -2.84
C CYS A 357 -0.67 -18.06 -1.75
N THR A 358 -1.05 -16.84 -2.11
CA THR A 358 -1.59 -15.88 -1.14
C THR A 358 -3.04 -16.23 -0.77
N LYS A 359 -3.87 -16.62 -1.73
CA LYS A 359 -5.22 -17.15 -1.46
C LYS A 359 -5.19 -18.35 -0.53
N GLU A 360 -4.30 -19.31 -0.80
CA GLU A 360 -4.11 -20.49 0.06
C GLU A 360 -3.73 -20.07 1.48
N ALA A 361 -2.77 -19.14 1.64
CA ALA A 361 -2.38 -18.65 2.96
C ALA A 361 -3.50 -17.88 3.69
N ILE A 362 -4.36 -17.15 2.98
CA ILE A 362 -5.55 -16.50 3.55
C ILE A 362 -6.54 -17.58 3.99
N GLN A 363 -6.82 -18.58 3.15
CA GLN A 363 -7.73 -19.67 3.49
C GLN A 363 -7.25 -20.43 4.73
N ASP A 364 -5.97 -20.77 4.82
CA ASP A 364 -5.37 -21.43 5.99
C ASP A 364 -5.57 -20.63 7.28
N VAL A 365 -5.59 -19.29 7.18
CA VAL A 365 -5.86 -18.39 8.32
C VAL A 365 -7.32 -18.50 8.77
N PHE A 366 -8.28 -18.50 7.84
CA PHE A 366 -9.71 -18.62 8.17
C PHE A 366 -10.12 -20.04 8.57
N ASP A 367 -9.41 -21.06 8.08
CA ASP A 367 -9.60 -22.47 8.48
C ASP A 367 -8.98 -22.77 9.86
N GLY A 368 -8.29 -21.81 10.48
CA GLY A 368 -7.61 -21.98 11.77
C GLY A 368 -6.34 -22.83 11.70
N GLU A 369 -5.80 -23.05 10.50
CA GLU A 369 -4.56 -23.80 10.28
C GLU A 369 -3.30 -22.93 10.48
N PHE A 370 -3.46 -21.61 10.48
CA PHE A 370 -2.41 -20.66 10.81
C PHE A 370 -2.12 -20.62 12.32
N ASN A 371 -1.01 -21.24 12.72
CA ASN A 371 -0.49 -21.15 14.09
C ASN A 371 0.32 -19.84 14.27
N GLY A 372 -0.41 -18.74 14.46
CA GLY A 372 0.09 -17.36 14.58
C GLY A 372 0.63 -17.00 15.95
#